data_AF-A0A5C6K8R7-F1
#
_entry.id   AF-A0A5C6K8R7-F1
#
_cell.length_a   1.000
_cell.length_b   1.000
_cell.length_c   1.000
_cell.angle_alpha   90.00
_cell.angle_beta   90.00
_cell.angle_gamma   90.00
#
_symmetry.space_group_name_H-M   'P 1'
#
loop_
_entity.id
_entity.type
_entity.pdbx_description
1 polymer ?
#
loop_
_entity_poly.entity_id
_entity_poly.type
_entity_poly.pdbx_seq_one_letter_code
_entity_poly.pdbx_strand_id
1 'polypeptide(L)'
;MGHSKIYNNDSKYVIANVMDDVENVNVREYLIDFHAKSIYPAIEAMVLKEQNLDTICKDPIAIMLASKKIAEKEIARATSLEIPENIKLLFQEELSKKEQISLLRGISIKPEQLATIFLYANDKGYKFSNYRFEDTPKKYIGADLPSFIYLCDENTIEHYGETSLTDGQMKEIITVSQFVLARILNNGKHWHCFYQTRRGLLGNEPGEYGNKSHIHYISDSFSISLKDVIKGFKAGICPHSKVHITLDESKE
;
A
#
# COMPACT_ATOMS: atom_id res chain seq x y z
N MET A 1 10.25 6.85 -7.45
CA MET A 1 8.86 7.16 -7.13
C MET A 1 8.24 7.82 -8.34
N GLY A 2 7.23 7.17 -8.93
CA GLY A 2 6.47 7.73 -10.04
C GLY A 2 5.41 8.70 -9.52
N HIS A 3 5.33 9.88 -10.12
CA HIS A 3 4.21 10.80 -9.95
C HIS A 3 3.40 10.82 -11.23
N SER A 4 2.10 10.55 -11.13
CA SER A 4 1.17 10.83 -12.24
C SER A 4 0.26 11.98 -11.82
N LYS A 5 0.42 13.15 -12.44
CA LYS A 5 -0.55 14.25 -12.37
C LYS A 5 -1.62 13.99 -13.43
N ILE A 6 -2.87 13.92 -13.02
CA ILE A 6 -4.03 13.54 -13.83
C ILE A 6 -4.98 14.73 -13.88
N TYR A 7 -4.98 15.50 -14.95
CA TYR A 7 -5.79 16.72 -15.06
C TYR A 7 -7.24 16.38 -15.41
N ASN A 8 -8.19 16.79 -14.55
CA ASN A 8 -9.63 16.75 -14.78
C ASN A 8 -10.07 17.98 -15.62
N ASN A 9 -9.42 19.13 -15.40
CA ASN A 9 -9.40 20.32 -16.28
C ASN A 9 -8.20 21.23 -15.89
N ASP A 10 -8.05 22.41 -16.51
CA ASP A 10 -6.95 23.37 -16.24
C ASP A 10 -6.78 23.71 -14.73
N SER A 11 -7.84 23.52 -13.92
CA SER A 11 -7.87 23.91 -12.52
C SER A 11 -7.85 22.75 -11.51
N LYS A 12 -8.21 21.53 -11.93
CA LYS A 12 -8.37 20.34 -11.07
C LYS A 12 -7.57 19.17 -11.60
N TYR A 13 -6.78 18.51 -10.75
CA TYR A 13 -6.05 17.30 -11.13
C TYR A 13 -5.86 16.37 -9.93
N VAL A 14 -5.75 15.07 -10.20
CA VAL A 14 -5.46 14.00 -9.23
C VAL A 14 -3.96 13.69 -9.28
N ILE A 15 -3.34 13.42 -8.12
CA ILE A 15 -1.96 12.93 -8.07
C ILE A 15 -2.02 11.48 -7.59
N ALA A 16 -1.60 10.55 -8.44
CA ALA A 16 -1.40 9.16 -8.05
C ALA A 16 0.09 8.95 -7.71
N ASN A 17 0.35 8.38 -6.52
CA ASN A 17 1.68 8.05 -6.05
C ASN A 17 1.75 6.55 -5.79
N VAL A 18 2.81 5.91 -6.30
CA VAL A 18 3.06 4.49 -6.08
C VAL A 18 4.38 4.34 -5.34
N MET A 19 4.36 3.53 -4.29
CA MET A 19 5.56 3.15 -3.54
C MET A 19 6.39 2.20 -4.40
N ASP A 20 7.66 2.53 -4.59
CA ASP A 20 8.60 1.66 -5.32
C ASP A 20 8.87 0.37 -4.54
N ASP A 21 9.43 -0.63 -5.22
CA ASP A 21 10.04 -1.77 -4.55
C ASP A 21 11.24 -1.29 -3.71
N VAL A 22 11.26 -1.67 -2.43
CA VAL A 22 12.36 -1.36 -1.51
C VAL A 22 12.69 -2.54 -0.63
N GLU A 23 13.95 -2.65 -0.21
CA GLU A 23 14.41 -3.77 0.60
C GLU A 23 15.14 -3.28 1.85
N ASN A 24 14.79 -3.86 3.00
CA ASN A 24 15.47 -3.70 4.29
C ASN A 24 15.69 -2.25 4.76
N VAL A 25 14.70 -1.37 4.55
CA VAL A 25 14.75 0.03 4.96
C VAL A 25 14.22 0.24 6.39
N ASN A 26 14.57 1.38 7.00
CA ASN A 26 13.87 1.90 8.18
C ASN A 26 12.49 2.40 7.73
N VAL A 27 11.41 1.79 8.21
CA VAL A 27 10.06 2.12 7.73
C VAL A 27 9.63 3.53 8.11
N ARG A 28 10.08 4.05 9.26
CA ARG A 28 9.69 5.38 9.73
C ARG A 28 10.28 6.44 8.81
N GLU A 29 11.58 6.36 8.56
CA GLU A 29 12.27 7.27 7.64
C GLU A 29 11.71 7.15 6.21
N TYR A 30 11.48 5.92 5.75
CA TYR A 30 10.98 5.65 4.42
C TYR A 30 9.56 6.19 4.21
N LEU A 31 8.64 5.96 5.15
CA LEU A 31 7.26 6.46 5.05
C LEU A 31 7.20 7.98 5.14
N ILE A 32 8.06 8.62 5.95
CA ILE A 32 8.17 10.09 5.99
C ILE A 32 8.61 10.61 4.63
N ASP A 33 9.69 10.06 4.06
CA ASP A 33 10.21 10.49 2.75
C ASP A 33 9.21 10.25 1.62
N PHE A 34 8.60 9.06 1.59
CA PHE A 34 7.56 8.71 0.62
C PHE A 34 6.35 9.64 0.70
N HIS A 35 5.83 9.87 1.91
CA HIS A 35 4.66 10.73 2.10
C HIS A 35 4.98 12.20 1.77
N ALA A 36 6.14 12.71 2.20
CA ALA A 36 6.59 14.06 1.90
C ALA A 36 6.67 14.30 0.38
N LYS A 37 7.33 13.38 -0.33
CA LYS A 37 7.41 13.48 -1.79
C LYS A 37 6.03 13.31 -2.43
N SER A 38 5.15 12.45 -1.90
CA SER A 38 3.79 12.23 -2.42
C SER A 38 2.90 13.48 -2.34
N ILE A 39 3.00 14.26 -1.27
CA ILE A 39 2.18 15.47 -1.07
C ILE A 39 2.82 16.74 -1.65
N TYR A 40 4.14 16.73 -1.91
CA TYR A 40 4.86 17.87 -2.46
C TYR A 40 4.17 18.48 -3.70
N PRO A 41 3.77 17.72 -4.74
CA PRO A 41 3.20 18.31 -5.95
C PRO A 41 1.81 18.92 -5.73
N ALA A 42 1.10 18.51 -4.67
CA ALA A 42 -0.17 19.12 -4.28
C ALA A 42 0.08 20.47 -3.60
N ILE A 43 1.00 20.48 -2.61
CA ILE A 43 1.36 21.70 -1.87
C ILE A 43 1.97 22.73 -2.81
N GLU A 44 2.88 22.32 -3.69
CA GLU A 44 3.51 23.19 -4.70
C GLU A 44 2.45 23.94 -5.51
N ALA A 45 1.46 23.24 -6.06
CA ALA A 45 0.45 23.91 -6.85
C ALA A 45 -0.52 24.78 -6.05
N MET A 46 -0.82 24.41 -4.80
CA MET A 46 -1.62 25.25 -3.91
C MET A 46 -0.89 26.56 -3.62
N VAL A 47 0.41 26.48 -3.30
CA VAL A 47 1.26 27.64 -2.98
C VAL A 47 1.51 28.54 -4.19
N LEU A 48 1.75 27.95 -5.37
CA LEU A 48 1.97 28.72 -6.60
C LEU A 48 0.71 29.45 -7.09
N LYS A 49 -0.49 28.93 -6.79
CA LYS A 49 -1.77 29.59 -7.11
C LYS A 49 -2.09 30.76 -6.17
N GLU A 50 -1.53 30.79 -4.96
CA GLU A 50 -1.80 31.84 -3.99
C GLU A 50 -0.96 33.09 -4.29
N GLN A 51 -1.64 34.19 -4.63
CA GLN A 51 -0.98 35.42 -5.04
C GLN A 51 -0.34 36.16 -3.86
N ASN A 52 -0.91 36.02 -2.66
CA ASN A 52 -0.50 36.81 -1.48
C ASN A 52 0.59 36.14 -0.62
N LEU A 53 1.07 34.96 -1.00
CA LEU A 53 2.18 34.29 -0.29
C LEU A 53 3.53 34.94 -0.61
N ASP A 54 4.36 35.06 0.42
CA ASP A 54 5.76 35.48 0.29
C ASP A 54 6.51 34.58 -0.70
N THR A 55 7.41 35.18 -1.48
CA THR A 55 8.31 34.48 -2.40
C THR A 55 9.11 33.35 -1.73
N ILE A 56 9.47 33.50 -0.45
CA ILE A 56 10.16 32.45 0.32
C ILE A 56 9.27 31.21 0.45
N CYS A 57 7.96 31.36 0.60
CA CYS A 57 7.04 30.22 0.68
C CYS A 57 6.93 29.47 -0.65
N LYS A 58 7.19 30.14 -1.78
CA LYS A 58 7.16 29.59 -3.13
C LYS A 58 8.47 28.91 -3.52
N ASP A 59 9.50 28.99 -2.69
CA ASP A 59 10.77 28.31 -2.90
C ASP A 59 10.59 26.76 -2.80
N PRO A 60 11.11 25.98 -3.77
CA PRO A 60 10.98 24.53 -3.77
C PRO A 60 11.51 23.84 -2.50
N ILE A 61 12.57 24.37 -1.89
CA ILE A 61 13.14 23.82 -0.64
C ILE A 61 12.18 24.10 0.51
N ALA A 62 11.61 25.31 0.60
CA ALA A 62 10.61 25.65 1.60
C ALA A 62 9.36 24.76 1.50
N ILE A 63 8.87 24.51 0.28
CA ILE A 63 7.74 23.61 0.02
C ILE A 63 8.08 22.19 0.48
N MET A 64 9.24 21.65 0.10
CA MET A 64 9.67 20.31 0.51
C MET A 64 9.82 20.18 2.04
N LEU A 65 10.34 21.21 2.71
CA LEU A 65 10.43 21.22 4.18
C LEU A 65 9.04 21.22 4.83
N ALA A 66 8.08 21.96 4.26
CA ALA A 66 6.69 21.92 4.72
C ALA A 66 6.05 20.54 4.49
N SER A 67 6.26 19.94 3.31
CA SER A 67 5.81 18.58 3.01
C SER A 67 6.37 17.56 4.00
N LYS A 68 7.66 17.66 4.33
CA LYS A 68 8.30 16.79 5.31
C LYS A 68 7.71 16.95 6.71
N LYS A 69 7.46 18.18 7.17
CA LYS A 69 6.81 18.43 8.48
C LYS A 69 5.40 17.86 8.55
N ILE A 70 4.63 17.96 7.47
CA ILE A 70 3.29 17.35 7.40
C ILE A 70 3.39 15.83 7.46
N ALA A 71 4.31 15.23 6.70
CA ALA A 71 4.57 13.79 6.73
C ALA A 71 4.99 13.30 8.13
N GLU A 72 5.90 14.00 8.79
CA GLU A 72 6.32 13.69 10.16
C GLU A 72 5.13 13.69 11.14
N LYS A 73 4.23 14.68 11.02
CA LYS A 73 3.03 14.78 11.86
C LYS A 73 2.06 13.63 11.61
N GLU A 74 1.84 13.25 10.36
CA GLU A 74 0.99 12.09 10.02
C GLU A 74 1.57 10.77 10.51
N ILE A 75 2.89 10.57 10.38
CA ILE A 75 3.56 9.37 10.89
C ILE A 75 3.54 9.33 12.43
N ALA A 76 3.66 10.48 13.10
CA ALA A 76 3.48 10.57 14.54
C ALA A 76 2.04 10.21 14.96
N ARG A 77 1.03 10.71 14.23
CA ARG A 77 -0.38 10.33 14.45
C ARG A 77 -0.60 8.84 14.25
N ALA A 78 -0.07 8.24 13.18
CA ALA A 78 -0.16 6.80 12.95
C ALA A 78 0.49 6.01 14.08
N THR A 79 1.65 6.45 14.60
CA THR A 79 2.34 5.80 15.73
C THR A 79 1.49 5.83 17.01
N SER A 80 0.61 6.82 17.18
CA SER A 80 -0.27 6.94 18.35
C SER A 80 -1.53 6.07 18.30
N LEU A 81 -1.83 5.47 17.15
CA LEU A 81 -2.97 4.57 17.03
C LEU A 81 -2.71 3.30 17.83
N GLU A 82 -3.72 2.82 18.54
CA GLU A 82 -3.63 1.51 19.18
C GLU A 82 -3.75 0.42 18.11
N ILE A 83 -3.00 -0.67 18.25
CA ILE A 83 -3.14 -1.89 17.45
C ILE A 83 -3.49 -3.07 18.36
N PRO A 84 -4.22 -4.07 17.87
CA PRO A 84 -4.59 -5.25 18.67
C PRO A 84 -3.37 -5.88 19.35
N GLU A 85 -3.50 -6.25 20.62
CA GLU A 85 -2.40 -6.85 21.39
C GLU A 85 -1.87 -8.12 20.73
N ASN A 86 -2.76 -8.93 20.15
CA ASN A 86 -2.43 -10.11 19.38
C ASN A 86 -1.44 -9.82 18.23
N ILE A 87 -1.50 -8.64 17.60
CA ILE A 87 -0.55 -8.26 16.56
C ILE A 87 0.79 -7.83 17.17
N LYS A 88 0.79 -7.16 18.33
CA LYS A 88 2.04 -6.79 19.02
C LYS A 88 2.86 -8.03 19.40
N LEU A 89 2.17 -9.06 19.91
CA LEU A 89 2.77 -10.33 20.29
C LEU A 89 3.51 -11.01 19.13
N LEU A 90 3.10 -10.80 17.87
CA LEU A 90 3.85 -11.31 16.70
C LEU A 90 5.30 -10.86 16.66
N PHE A 91 5.59 -9.66 17.17
CA PHE A 91 6.92 -9.04 17.12
C PHE A 91 7.65 -9.10 18.46
N GLN A 92 7.05 -9.74 19.47
CA GLN A 92 7.59 -9.82 20.83
C GLN A 92 7.91 -11.26 21.24
N GLU A 93 7.24 -12.25 20.67
CA GLU A 93 7.35 -13.66 21.05
C GLU A 93 7.81 -14.55 19.89
N GLU A 94 8.50 -15.64 20.21
CA GLU A 94 8.84 -16.69 19.25
C GLU A 94 7.67 -17.67 19.12
N LEU A 95 6.83 -17.46 18.10
CA LEU A 95 5.59 -18.21 17.92
C LEU A 95 5.70 -19.25 16.80
N SER A 96 5.27 -20.47 17.08
CA SER A 96 5.08 -21.50 16.05
C SER A 96 3.96 -21.10 15.07
N LYS A 97 3.92 -21.77 13.91
CA LYS A 97 2.86 -21.60 12.92
C LYS A 97 1.45 -21.71 13.50
N LYS A 98 1.23 -22.69 14.39
CA LYS A 98 -0.08 -22.94 15.00
C LYS A 98 -0.47 -21.80 15.93
N GLU A 99 0.48 -21.30 16.73
CA GLU A 99 0.26 -20.18 17.64
C GLU A 99 -0.03 -18.91 16.86
N GLN A 100 0.74 -18.59 15.81
CA GLN A 100 0.48 -17.42 14.96
C GLN A 100 -0.91 -17.48 14.30
N ILE A 101 -1.32 -18.64 13.77
CA ILE A 101 -2.67 -18.82 13.19
C ILE A 101 -3.75 -18.63 14.26
N SER A 102 -3.54 -19.16 15.47
CA SER A 102 -4.50 -19.03 16.58
C SER A 102 -4.60 -17.58 17.05
N LEU A 103 -3.46 -16.91 17.17
CA LEU A 103 -3.33 -15.55 17.65
C LEU A 103 -4.02 -14.56 16.72
N LEU A 104 -3.92 -14.78 15.40
CA LEU A 104 -4.46 -13.89 14.38
C LEU A 104 -5.87 -14.26 13.89
N ARG A 105 -6.49 -15.30 14.47
CA ARG A 105 -7.82 -15.75 14.05
C ARG A 105 -8.87 -14.69 14.38
N GLY A 106 -9.63 -14.29 13.36
CA GLY A 106 -10.75 -13.35 13.52
C GLY A 106 -10.34 -11.92 13.85
N ILE A 107 -9.06 -11.56 13.70
CA ILE A 107 -8.62 -10.18 13.91
C ILE A 107 -9.18 -9.28 12.82
N SER A 108 -9.60 -8.10 13.25
CA SER A 108 -9.96 -6.97 12.40
C SER A 108 -9.10 -5.76 12.77
N ILE A 109 -8.66 -5.00 11.77
CA ILE A 109 -7.95 -3.73 11.94
C ILE A 109 -8.56 -2.68 11.02
N LYS A 110 -8.46 -1.40 11.40
CA LYS A 110 -8.74 -0.28 10.50
C LYS A 110 -7.60 -0.12 9.49
N PRO A 111 -7.85 0.31 8.25
CA PRO A 111 -6.81 0.54 7.25
C PRO A 111 -5.65 1.42 7.74
N GLU A 112 -5.93 2.47 8.52
CA GLU A 112 -4.90 3.37 9.06
C GLU A 112 -3.96 2.69 10.08
N GLN A 113 -4.38 1.60 10.72
CA GLN A 113 -3.56 0.85 11.68
C GLN A 113 -2.45 0.06 10.98
N LEU A 114 -2.55 -0.18 9.67
CA LEU A 114 -1.55 -0.97 8.94
C LEU A 114 -0.15 -0.31 8.97
N ALA A 115 -0.10 1.02 8.84
CA ALA A 115 1.16 1.76 8.99
C ALA A 115 1.69 1.65 10.44
N THR A 116 0.81 1.69 11.43
CA THR A 116 1.16 1.54 12.85
C THR A 116 1.79 0.18 13.14
N ILE A 117 1.27 -0.89 12.56
CA ILE A 117 1.85 -2.24 12.69
C ILE A 117 3.31 -2.25 12.21
N PHE A 118 3.59 -1.63 11.06
CA PHE A 118 4.95 -1.60 10.51
C PHE A 118 5.88 -0.73 11.34
N LEU A 119 5.39 0.44 11.79
CA LEU A 119 6.14 1.34 12.68
C LEU A 119 6.47 0.66 14.01
N TYR A 120 5.52 -0.06 14.60
CA TYR A 120 5.72 -0.84 15.82
C TYR A 120 6.79 -1.91 15.61
N ALA A 121 6.71 -2.68 14.52
CA ALA A 121 7.73 -3.69 14.21
C ALA A 121 9.13 -3.08 14.01
N ASN A 122 9.22 -1.90 13.39
CA ASN A 122 10.47 -1.17 13.26
C ASN A 122 11.06 -0.78 14.62
N ASP A 123 10.21 -0.36 15.58
CA ASP A 123 10.64 -0.08 16.95
C ASP A 123 11.08 -1.37 17.69
N LYS A 124 10.71 -2.56 17.19
CA LYS A 124 11.22 -3.87 17.64
C LYS A 124 12.44 -4.38 16.84
N GLY A 125 13.01 -3.54 15.97
CA GLY A 125 14.22 -3.85 15.22
C GLY A 125 14.00 -4.55 13.87
N TYR A 126 12.77 -4.65 13.40
CA TYR A 126 12.48 -5.18 12.06
C TYR A 126 12.74 -4.12 10.98
N LYS A 127 13.32 -4.53 9.86
CA LYS A 127 13.47 -3.72 8.65
C LYS A 127 12.36 -4.02 7.66
N PHE A 128 11.94 -2.99 6.93
CA PHE A 128 10.80 -3.05 6.02
C PHE A 128 11.23 -3.26 4.58
N SER A 129 10.48 -4.08 3.86
CA SER A 129 10.58 -4.23 2.41
C SER A 129 9.18 -4.17 1.80
N ASN A 130 9.08 -3.58 0.61
CA ASN A 130 7.84 -3.47 -0.15
C ASN A 130 8.07 -4.09 -1.53
N TYR A 131 7.14 -4.93 -1.97
CA TYR A 131 7.15 -5.54 -3.30
C TYR A 131 5.77 -5.41 -3.93
N ARG A 132 5.73 -4.89 -5.15
CA ARG A 132 4.50 -4.76 -5.92
C ARG A 132 4.60 -5.54 -7.22
N PHE A 133 3.54 -6.29 -7.52
CA PHE A 133 3.33 -6.89 -8.82
C PHE A 133 1.95 -6.49 -9.34
N GLU A 134 1.91 -6.08 -10.60
CA GLU A 134 0.68 -5.92 -11.35
C GLU A 134 0.94 -6.37 -12.78
N ASP A 135 0.10 -7.25 -13.30
CA ASP A 135 0.19 -7.68 -14.69
C ASP A 135 -0.74 -6.88 -15.60
N THR A 136 -0.45 -6.96 -16.89
CA THR A 136 -1.39 -6.60 -17.94
C THR A 136 -2.02 -7.89 -18.45
N PRO A 137 -3.37 -8.00 -18.51
CA PRO A 137 -3.99 -9.23 -18.96
C PRO A 137 -3.59 -9.52 -20.40
N LYS A 138 -3.38 -10.80 -20.75
CA LYS A 138 -2.81 -11.22 -22.04
C LYS A 138 -3.50 -10.60 -23.27
N LYS A 139 -4.82 -10.40 -23.19
CA LYS A 139 -5.65 -9.76 -24.22
C LYS A 139 -5.23 -8.31 -24.55
N TYR A 140 -4.60 -7.64 -23.60
CA TYR A 140 -4.23 -6.22 -23.66
C TYR A 140 -2.71 -6.01 -23.77
N ILE A 141 -1.92 -7.07 -23.98
CA ILE A 141 -0.49 -6.94 -24.24
C ILE A 141 -0.29 -6.21 -25.58
N GLY A 142 0.42 -5.08 -25.54
CA GLY A 142 0.63 -4.22 -26.71
C GLY A 142 -0.53 -3.29 -27.05
N ALA A 143 -1.59 -3.28 -26.22
CA ALA A 143 -2.63 -2.26 -26.31
C ALA A 143 -2.07 -0.88 -25.90
N ASP A 144 -2.68 0.17 -26.44
CA ASP A 144 -2.39 1.55 -26.08
C ASP A 144 -3.01 1.86 -24.71
N LEU A 145 -2.34 1.44 -23.63
CA LEU A 145 -2.83 1.60 -22.27
C LEU A 145 -2.69 3.06 -21.84
N PRO A 146 -3.74 3.65 -21.23
CA PRO A 146 -3.60 4.95 -20.61
C PRO A 146 -2.60 4.83 -19.44
N SER A 147 -1.92 5.93 -19.12
CA SER A 147 -1.01 6.05 -17.98
C SER A 147 -1.65 5.67 -16.64
N PHE A 148 -2.98 5.82 -16.51
CA PHE A 148 -3.72 5.46 -15.31
C PHE A 148 -5.18 5.14 -15.63
N ILE A 149 -5.74 4.16 -14.92
CA ILE A 149 -7.17 3.83 -14.95
C ILE A 149 -7.66 3.81 -13.50
N TYR A 150 -8.76 4.50 -13.24
CA TYR A 150 -9.44 4.58 -11.95
C TYR A 150 -10.88 4.09 -12.11
N LEU A 151 -11.26 3.14 -11.28
CA LEU A 151 -12.63 2.68 -11.15
C LEU A 151 -13.25 3.47 -9.99
N CYS A 152 -14.00 4.53 -10.30
CA CYS A 152 -14.62 5.40 -9.28
C CYS A 152 -15.70 4.65 -8.49
N ASP A 153 -16.51 3.88 -9.21
CA ASP A 153 -17.54 2.97 -8.72
C ASP A 153 -17.71 1.83 -9.73
N GLU A 154 -18.64 0.90 -9.49
CA GLU A 154 -18.81 -0.28 -10.35
C GLU A 154 -19.00 0.05 -11.83
N ASN A 155 -19.50 1.23 -12.21
CA ASN A 155 -19.84 1.56 -13.59
C ASN A 155 -19.05 2.74 -14.18
N THR A 156 -18.31 3.48 -13.35
CA THR A 156 -17.63 4.70 -13.77
C THR A 156 -16.12 4.46 -13.83
N ILE A 157 -15.57 4.56 -15.05
CA ILE A 157 -14.14 4.56 -15.30
C ILE A 157 -13.70 6.00 -15.55
N GLU A 158 -12.65 6.42 -14.85
CA GLU A 158 -11.83 7.56 -15.21
C GLU A 158 -10.48 7.04 -15.67
N HIS A 159 -9.89 7.65 -16.69
CA HIS A 159 -8.53 7.29 -17.12
C HIS A 159 -7.74 8.53 -17.51
N TYR A 160 -6.43 8.37 -17.57
CA TYR A 160 -5.51 9.43 -17.94
C TYR A 160 -4.40 8.93 -18.85
N GLY A 161 -4.12 9.70 -19.90
CA GLY A 161 -3.33 9.26 -21.03
C GLY A 161 -4.25 8.91 -22.20
N GLU A 162 -3.78 9.19 -23.42
CA GLU A 162 -4.48 8.77 -24.63
C GLU A 162 -4.57 7.24 -24.66
N THR A 163 -5.70 6.73 -25.14
CA THR A 163 -5.93 5.31 -25.31
C THR A 163 -7.01 5.08 -26.35
N SER A 164 -6.88 4.00 -27.11
CA SER A 164 -7.95 3.51 -28.00
C SER A 164 -8.95 2.58 -27.29
N LEU A 165 -8.79 2.35 -25.99
CA LEU A 165 -9.61 1.40 -25.23
C LEU A 165 -10.94 2.03 -24.80
N THR A 166 -12.00 1.22 -24.84
CA THR A 166 -13.31 1.60 -24.28
C THR A 166 -13.33 1.45 -22.77
N ASP A 167 -14.26 2.14 -22.09
CA ASP A 167 -14.47 2.01 -20.64
C ASP A 167 -14.67 0.55 -20.20
N GLY A 168 -15.40 -0.24 -21.00
CA GLY A 168 -15.59 -1.67 -20.75
C GLY A 168 -14.27 -2.45 -20.78
N GLN A 169 -13.37 -2.15 -21.71
CA GLN A 169 -12.05 -2.78 -21.80
C GLN A 169 -11.15 -2.35 -20.64
N MET A 170 -11.18 -1.06 -20.28
CA MET A 170 -10.44 -0.54 -19.12
C MET A 170 -10.92 -1.14 -17.80
N LYS A 171 -12.24 -1.31 -17.63
CA LYS A 171 -12.83 -2.02 -16.50
C LYS A 171 -12.39 -3.48 -16.47
N GLU A 172 -12.36 -4.16 -17.62
CA GLU A 172 -11.87 -5.54 -17.72
C GLU A 172 -10.39 -5.63 -17.32
N ILE A 173 -9.55 -4.68 -17.74
CA ILE A 173 -8.13 -4.61 -17.32
C ILE A 173 -8.03 -4.55 -15.80
N ILE A 174 -8.71 -3.60 -15.15
CA ILE A 174 -8.69 -3.51 -13.67
C ILE A 174 -9.24 -4.78 -13.03
N THR A 175 -10.31 -5.37 -13.55
CA THR A 175 -10.96 -6.50 -12.89
C THR A 175 -10.16 -7.80 -13.04
N VAL A 176 -9.51 -7.99 -14.18
CA VAL A 176 -8.81 -9.23 -14.54
C VAL A 176 -7.34 -9.19 -14.17
N SER A 177 -6.71 -8.01 -14.15
CA SER A 177 -5.31 -7.88 -13.76
C SER A 177 -5.06 -8.47 -12.38
N GLN A 178 -4.03 -9.29 -12.30
CA GLN A 178 -3.45 -9.77 -11.08
C GLN A 178 -2.69 -8.64 -10.41
N PHE A 179 -2.99 -8.42 -9.14
CA PHE A 179 -2.30 -7.44 -8.31
C PHE A 179 -1.89 -8.10 -6.99
N VAL A 180 -0.64 -7.86 -6.62
CA VAL A 180 -0.08 -8.26 -5.34
C VAL A 180 0.74 -7.10 -4.77
N LEU A 181 0.50 -6.79 -3.50
CA LEU A 181 1.33 -5.88 -2.71
C LEU A 181 1.77 -6.58 -1.45
N ALA A 182 3.06 -6.89 -1.34
CA ALA A 182 3.64 -7.57 -0.21
C ALA A 182 4.53 -6.63 0.59
N ARG A 183 4.30 -6.59 1.91
CA ARG A 183 5.08 -5.81 2.86
C ARG A 183 5.71 -6.73 3.87
N ILE A 184 7.03 -6.81 3.85
CA ILE A 184 7.83 -7.74 4.63
C ILE A 184 8.56 -6.98 5.73
N LEU A 185 8.52 -7.53 6.94
CA LEU A 185 9.25 -7.07 8.10
C LEU A 185 10.25 -8.15 8.49
N ASN A 186 11.54 -7.83 8.52
CA ASN A 186 12.62 -8.79 8.77
C ASN A 186 13.65 -8.24 9.76
N ASN A 187 13.94 -8.96 10.85
CA ASN A 187 14.97 -8.59 11.82
C ASN A 187 16.26 -9.43 11.71
N GLY A 188 16.37 -10.26 10.66
CA GLY A 188 17.49 -11.18 10.42
C GLY A 188 17.31 -12.57 11.07
N LYS A 189 16.45 -12.70 12.08
CA LYS A 189 16.10 -13.98 12.71
C LYS A 189 14.73 -14.49 12.26
N HIS A 190 13.74 -13.62 12.30
CA HIS A 190 12.35 -13.87 11.92
C HIS A 190 11.90 -12.87 10.86
N TRP A 191 10.97 -13.30 10.01
CA TRP A 191 10.32 -12.41 9.07
C TRP A 191 8.81 -12.62 9.06
N HIS A 192 8.09 -11.51 8.92
CA HIS A 192 6.64 -11.48 8.80
C HIS A 192 6.28 -10.80 7.49
N CYS A 193 5.24 -11.26 6.82
CA CYS A 193 4.76 -10.65 5.60
C CYS A 193 3.25 -10.45 5.66
N PHE A 194 2.84 -9.22 5.40
CA PHE A 194 1.45 -8.82 5.19
C PHE A 194 1.29 -8.53 3.71
N TYR A 195 0.45 -9.29 3.02
CA TYR A 195 0.24 -9.10 1.59
C TYR A 195 -1.23 -8.92 1.22
N GLN A 196 -1.45 -8.14 0.17
CA GLN A 196 -2.75 -7.78 -0.35
C GLN A 196 -2.87 -8.34 -1.76
N THR A 197 -4.04 -8.92 -2.07
CA THR A 197 -4.44 -9.30 -3.42
C THR A 197 -5.67 -8.48 -3.80
N ARG A 198 -5.89 -8.25 -5.10
CA ARG A 198 -7.11 -7.55 -5.54
C ARG A 198 -8.38 -8.25 -5.05
N ARG A 199 -8.40 -9.58 -5.10
CA ARG A 199 -9.55 -10.38 -4.63
C ARG A 199 -9.77 -10.26 -3.12
N GLY A 200 -8.71 -10.27 -2.31
CA GLY A 200 -8.80 -10.13 -0.86
C GLY A 200 -9.30 -8.75 -0.45
N LEU A 201 -8.83 -7.69 -1.12
CA LEU A 201 -9.29 -6.32 -0.86
C LEU A 201 -10.74 -6.09 -1.28
N LEU A 202 -11.17 -6.68 -2.39
CA LEU A 202 -12.55 -6.55 -2.87
C LEU A 202 -13.55 -7.46 -2.16
N GLY A 203 -13.10 -8.34 -1.26
CA GLY A 203 -13.97 -9.37 -0.69
C GLY A 203 -14.58 -10.23 -1.79
N ASN A 204 -13.73 -10.80 -2.65
CA ASN A 204 -14.11 -11.70 -3.76
C ASN A 204 -13.30 -13.01 -3.74
N GLU A 205 -12.81 -13.43 -2.56
CA GLU A 205 -12.13 -14.72 -2.37
C GLU A 205 -13.15 -15.82 -2.04
N PRO A 206 -12.88 -17.10 -2.33
CA PRO A 206 -13.75 -18.18 -1.89
C PRO A 206 -13.56 -18.42 -0.37
N GLY A 207 -14.63 -18.76 0.35
CA GLY A 207 -14.57 -19.20 1.75
C GLY A 207 -15.09 -18.18 2.76
N GLU A 208 -14.77 -18.39 4.04
CA GLU A 208 -15.34 -17.67 5.19
C GLU A 208 -15.11 -16.14 5.15
N TYR A 209 -13.94 -15.71 4.68
CA TYR A 209 -13.57 -14.29 4.53
C TYR A 209 -13.87 -13.77 3.13
N GLY A 210 -14.57 -14.57 2.34
CA GLY A 210 -14.75 -14.37 0.92
C GLY A 210 -15.46 -13.08 0.55
N ASN A 211 -16.32 -12.57 1.44
CA ASN A 211 -17.13 -11.36 1.24
C ASN A 211 -16.63 -10.17 2.08
N LYS A 212 -15.41 -10.23 2.64
CA LYS A 212 -14.85 -9.17 3.48
C LYS A 212 -13.52 -8.70 2.92
N SER A 213 -13.31 -7.39 2.91
CA SER A 213 -11.99 -6.80 2.65
C SER A 213 -11.00 -7.31 3.69
N HIS A 214 -9.88 -7.88 3.25
CA HIS A 214 -8.88 -8.43 4.16
C HIS A 214 -7.48 -8.43 3.55
N ILE A 215 -6.49 -8.62 4.43
CA ILE A 215 -5.09 -8.84 4.06
C ILE A 215 -4.64 -10.21 4.54
N HIS A 216 -3.66 -10.77 3.86
CA HIS A 216 -3.10 -12.07 4.16
C HIS A 216 -1.84 -11.95 5.00
N TYR A 217 -1.60 -12.93 5.87
CA TYR A 217 -0.41 -12.99 6.71
C TYR A 217 0.32 -14.33 6.58
N ILE A 218 1.65 -14.27 6.45
CA ILE A 218 2.57 -15.41 6.53
C ILE A 218 3.89 -14.99 7.22
N SER A 219 4.71 -15.96 7.62
CA SER A 219 6.01 -15.73 8.27
C SER A 219 7.00 -16.87 8.00
N ASP A 220 8.22 -16.75 8.53
CA ASP A 220 9.23 -17.83 8.52
C ASP A 220 8.71 -19.13 9.14
N SER A 221 7.81 -19.06 10.13
CA SER A 221 7.19 -20.23 10.77
C SER A 221 6.36 -21.09 9.80
N PHE A 222 6.08 -20.60 8.58
CA PHE A 222 5.34 -21.34 7.56
C PHE A 222 6.21 -22.31 6.76
N SER A 223 7.49 -22.42 7.09
CA SER A 223 8.47 -23.31 6.43
C SER A 223 8.70 -22.97 4.95
N ILE A 224 8.67 -21.68 4.63
CA ILE A 224 8.96 -21.14 3.30
C ILE A 224 10.16 -20.21 3.44
N SER A 225 11.09 -20.23 2.47
CA SER A 225 12.23 -19.32 2.53
C SER A 225 11.81 -17.90 2.14
N LEU A 226 12.40 -16.89 2.79
CA LEU A 226 12.14 -15.48 2.44
C LEU A 226 12.46 -15.20 0.97
N LYS A 227 13.54 -15.80 0.44
CA LYS A 227 13.97 -15.65 -0.94
C LYS A 227 12.90 -16.14 -1.93
N ASP A 228 12.30 -17.30 -1.65
CA ASP A 228 11.25 -17.87 -2.50
C ASP A 228 9.97 -17.05 -2.43
N VAL A 229 9.63 -16.53 -1.25
CA VAL A 229 8.49 -15.61 -1.06
C VAL A 229 8.67 -14.34 -1.89
N ILE A 230 9.84 -13.69 -1.81
CA ILE A 230 10.13 -12.47 -2.59
C ILE A 230 10.08 -12.76 -4.08
N LYS A 231 10.70 -13.87 -4.54
CA LYS A 231 10.68 -14.28 -5.94
C LYS A 231 9.24 -14.54 -6.42
N GLY A 232 8.43 -15.17 -5.59
CA GLY A 232 7.01 -15.41 -5.85
C GLY A 232 6.26 -14.10 -6.05
N PHE A 233 6.35 -13.18 -5.10
CA PHE A 233 5.66 -11.89 -5.18
C PHE A 233 6.07 -11.06 -6.40
N LYS A 234 7.36 -11.02 -6.74
CA LYS A 234 7.85 -10.35 -7.96
C LYS A 234 7.33 -10.98 -9.26
N ALA A 235 6.80 -12.20 -9.20
CA ALA A 235 6.15 -12.91 -10.31
C ALA A 235 4.62 -13.01 -10.15
N GLY A 236 4.03 -12.30 -9.18
CA GLY A 236 2.60 -12.35 -8.88
C GLY A 236 2.14 -13.59 -8.12
N ILE A 237 3.04 -14.51 -7.78
CA ILE A 237 2.71 -15.77 -7.11
C ILE A 237 2.66 -15.54 -5.60
N CYS A 238 1.46 -15.66 -5.03
CA CYS A 238 1.26 -15.59 -3.58
C CYS A 238 1.38 -16.99 -2.95
N PRO A 239 2.09 -17.13 -1.81
CA PRO A 239 2.03 -18.34 -1.00
C PRO A 239 0.63 -18.50 -0.39
N HIS A 240 0.20 -19.73 -0.16
CA HIS A 240 -1.10 -19.98 0.48
C HIS A 240 -1.08 -19.55 1.96
N SER A 241 -1.91 -18.57 2.30
CA SER A 241 -2.17 -18.16 3.69
C SER A 241 -3.40 -18.85 4.27
N LYS A 242 -3.36 -19.15 5.57
CA LYS A 242 -4.56 -19.52 6.36
C LYS A 242 -5.03 -18.39 7.27
N VAL A 243 -4.31 -17.27 7.26
CA VAL A 243 -4.54 -16.13 8.14
C VAL A 243 -5.01 -14.96 7.28
N HIS A 244 -6.23 -14.53 7.57
CA HIS A 244 -6.87 -13.37 6.96
C HIS A 244 -7.15 -12.36 8.07
N ILE A 245 -6.59 -11.17 7.96
CA ILE A 245 -6.83 -10.05 8.87
C ILE A 245 -7.84 -9.14 8.17
N THR A 246 -9.03 -9.00 8.75
CA THR A 246 -10.11 -8.21 8.14
C THR A 246 -9.79 -6.73 8.21
N LEU A 247 -10.13 -5.98 7.16
CA LEU A 247 -10.08 -4.52 7.14
C LEU A 247 -11.46 -3.97 7.49
N ASP A 248 -11.56 -3.28 8.61
CA ASP A 248 -12.77 -2.60 9.04
C ASP A 248 -12.85 -1.21 8.41
N GLU A 249 -13.75 -1.06 7.45
CA GLU A 249 -13.97 0.18 6.70
C GLU A 249 -15.10 1.04 7.31
N SER A 250 -15.62 0.68 8.49
CA SER A 250 -16.62 1.50 9.18
C SER A 250 -16.04 2.87 9.53
N LYS A 251 -16.72 3.93 9.09
CA LYS A 251 -16.44 5.31 9.52
C LYS A 251 -17.12 5.53 10.86
N GLU A 252 -16.36 5.92 11.88
CA GLU A 252 -16.92 6.51 13.11
C GLU A 252 -17.56 7.87 12.85
#